data_AF-A0A7K3NP99-F1
#
_entry.id   AF-A0A7K3NP99-F1
#
_cell.length_a   1.000
_cell.length_b   1.000
_cell.length_c   1.000
_cell.angle_alpha   90.00
_cell.angle_beta   90.00
_cell.angle_gamma   90.00
#
_symmetry.space_group_name_H-M   'P 1'
#
loop_
_entity.id
_entity.type
_entity.pdbx_description
1 polymer ?
#
loop_
_entity_poly.entity_id
_entity_poly.type
_entity_poly.pdbx_seq_one_letter_code
_entity_poly.pdbx_strand_id
1 'polypeptide(L)'
;MEYLSHASHLIDAFLIFFFRIPDSAAVGFYVGCACLAAMVVFVGDISQALAHRFNLSHFQSQTRDMVHLHNLSIKALRQGDKENYKAANKLANDTFGKSFFTRAALFTVSIWPLPFAMGWLAERFQGVDIPLPLLEKTVGYNAVFLPVYILTRIAYSRIKPKIGFLRRLDPALGPPPEDQEEPIPWLDVINEAMPPKKKGRKKTADVSPDAG
;
A
#
# COMPACT_ATOMS: atom_id res chain seq x y z
N MET A 1 -33.89 -19.64 1.05
CA MET A 1 -34.01 -18.42 1.88
C MET A 1 -33.55 -18.66 3.32
N GLU A 2 -33.91 -19.78 3.96
CA GLU A 2 -33.45 -20.12 5.33
C GLU A 2 -31.92 -20.22 5.50
N TYR A 3 -31.20 -20.81 4.54
CA TYR A 3 -29.73 -20.95 4.65
C TYR A 3 -28.99 -19.61 4.70
N LEU A 4 -29.50 -18.59 4.00
CA LEU A 4 -28.90 -17.24 3.99
C LEU A 4 -29.12 -16.52 5.32
N SER A 5 -30.29 -16.70 5.96
CA SER A 5 -30.55 -16.14 7.29
C SER A 5 -29.75 -16.84 8.38
N HIS A 6 -29.58 -18.16 8.30
CA HIS A 6 -28.71 -18.86 9.26
C HIS A 6 -27.25 -18.41 9.15
N ALA A 7 -26.74 -18.23 7.94
CA ALA A 7 -25.38 -17.73 7.73
C ALA A 7 -25.19 -16.31 8.28
N SER A 8 -26.14 -15.40 8.04
CA SER A 8 -26.04 -14.03 8.56
C SER A 8 -26.07 -13.99 10.09
N HIS A 9 -26.92 -14.81 10.74
CA HIS A 9 -26.95 -14.90 12.20
C HIS A 9 -25.67 -15.47 12.80
N LEU A 10 -25.03 -16.44 12.14
CA LEU A 10 -23.75 -17.00 12.59
C LEU A 10 -22.61 -15.98 12.47
N ILE A 11 -22.52 -15.30 11.32
CA ILE A 11 -21.54 -14.23 11.11
C ILE A 11 -21.75 -13.14 12.14
N ASP A 12 -23.00 -12.74 12.35
CA ASP A 12 -23.34 -11.72 13.34
C ASP A 12 -22.94 -12.11 14.77
N ALA A 13 -23.27 -13.34 15.18
CA ALA A 13 -22.90 -13.86 16.51
C ALA A 13 -21.38 -13.92 16.69
N PHE A 14 -20.64 -14.29 15.64
CA PHE A 14 -19.19 -14.31 15.65
C PHE A 14 -18.59 -12.89 15.74
N LEU A 15 -19.13 -11.94 14.98
CA LEU A 15 -18.61 -10.55 14.98
C LEU A 15 -18.94 -9.84 16.30
N ILE A 16 -20.16 -9.97 16.81
CA ILE A 16 -20.60 -9.30 18.04
C ILE A 16 -19.88 -9.83 19.29
N PHE A 17 -19.40 -11.09 19.25
CA PHE A 17 -18.63 -11.68 20.33
C PHE A 17 -17.46 -10.79 20.77
N PHE A 18 -16.69 -10.24 19.82
CA PHE A 18 -15.54 -9.38 20.12
C PHE A 18 -15.92 -8.07 20.82
N PHE A 19 -17.11 -7.55 20.54
CA PHE A 19 -17.63 -6.33 21.16
C PHE A 19 -18.11 -6.57 22.60
N ARG A 20 -18.31 -7.83 23.00
CA ARG A 20 -18.81 -8.25 24.31
C ARG A 20 -17.72 -8.81 25.23
N ILE A 21 -16.47 -8.89 24.77
CA ILE A 21 -15.36 -9.39 25.61
C ILE A 21 -15.16 -8.48 26.84
N PRO A 22 -15.11 -7.14 26.70
CA PRO A 22 -14.98 -6.26 27.86
C PRO A 22 -16.33 -5.98 28.52
N ASP A 23 -16.34 -5.90 29.85
CA ASP A 23 -17.55 -5.57 30.63
C ASP A 23 -18.05 -4.14 30.39
N SER A 24 -17.16 -3.23 30.00
CA SER A 24 -17.51 -1.85 29.65
C SER A 24 -17.94 -1.74 28.19
N ALA A 25 -19.14 -1.21 27.95
CA ALA A 25 -19.68 -1.01 26.60
C ALA A 25 -18.78 -0.15 25.70
N ALA A 26 -18.18 0.92 26.25
CA ALA A 26 -17.28 1.79 25.49
C ALA A 26 -15.99 1.05 25.10
N VAL A 27 -15.36 0.35 26.05
CA VAL A 27 -14.14 -0.43 25.79
C VAL A 27 -14.42 -1.58 24.82
N GLY A 28 -15.56 -2.25 24.99
CA GLY A 28 -16.05 -3.29 24.08
C GLY A 28 -16.18 -2.80 22.65
N PHE A 29 -16.70 -1.58 22.45
CA PHE A 29 -16.78 -0.98 21.13
C PHE A 29 -15.40 -0.77 20.49
N TYR A 30 -14.45 -0.14 21.21
CA TYR A 30 -13.11 0.10 20.66
C TYR A 30 -12.34 -1.20 20.36
N VAL A 31 -12.41 -2.19 21.26
CA VAL A 31 -11.78 -3.50 21.08
C VAL A 31 -12.44 -4.24 19.91
N GLY A 32 -13.77 -4.26 19.84
CA GLY A 32 -14.52 -4.84 18.74
C GLY A 32 -14.16 -4.22 17.40
N CYS A 33 -14.08 -2.89 17.33
CA CYS A 33 -13.62 -2.18 16.13
C CYS A 33 -12.20 -2.56 15.71
N ALA A 34 -11.27 -2.70 16.66
CA ALA A 34 -9.89 -3.11 16.37
C ALA A 34 -9.83 -4.56 15.84
N CYS A 35 -10.57 -5.49 16.46
CA CYS A 35 -10.66 -6.88 16.01
C CYS A 35 -11.31 -6.97 14.62
N LEU A 36 -12.44 -6.28 14.40
CA LEU A 36 -13.11 -6.24 13.11
C LEU A 36 -12.21 -5.65 12.03
N ALA A 37 -11.50 -4.55 12.32
CA ALA A 37 -10.54 -3.96 11.40
C ALA A 37 -9.42 -4.95 11.03
N ALA A 38 -8.89 -5.69 12.00
CA ALA A 38 -7.86 -6.70 11.74
C ALA A 38 -8.38 -7.82 10.83
N MET A 39 -9.62 -8.28 11.03
CA MET A 39 -10.25 -9.26 10.15
C MET A 39 -10.45 -8.73 8.72
N VAL A 40 -10.96 -7.50 8.58
CA VAL A 40 -11.15 -6.85 7.28
C VAL A 40 -9.83 -6.74 6.52
N VAL A 41 -8.77 -6.28 7.19
CA VAL A 41 -7.43 -6.18 6.59
C VAL A 41 -6.91 -7.55 6.17
N PHE A 42 -7.08 -8.57 7.01
CA PHE A 42 -6.61 -9.92 6.73
C PHE A 42 -7.34 -10.56 5.54
N VAL A 43 -8.68 -10.44 5.48
CA VAL A 43 -9.48 -10.92 4.34
C VAL A 43 -9.13 -10.17 3.06
N GLY A 44 -8.90 -8.87 3.15
CA GLY A 44 -8.44 -8.06 2.02
C GLY A 44 -7.08 -8.51 1.49
N ASP A 45 -6.13 -8.81 2.38
CA ASP A 45 -4.79 -9.28 2.01
C ASP A 45 -4.83 -10.66 1.34
N ILE A 46 -5.65 -11.59 1.85
CA ILE A 46 -5.88 -12.89 1.20
C ILE A 46 -6.50 -12.69 -0.19
N SER A 47 -7.48 -11.80 -0.31
CA SER A 47 -8.14 -11.52 -1.60
C SER A 47 -7.15 -10.96 -2.62
N GLN A 48 -6.28 -10.04 -2.19
CA GLN A 48 -5.22 -9.48 -3.03
C GLN A 48 -4.20 -10.57 -3.43
N ALA A 49 -3.77 -11.40 -2.49
CA ALA A 49 -2.84 -12.51 -2.75
C ALA A 49 -3.41 -13.49 -3.77
N LEU A 50 -4.69 -13.82 -3.64
CA LEU A 50 -5.40 -14.72 -4.54
C LEU A 50 -5.55 -14.10 -5.94
N ALA A 51 -5.97 -12.84 -6.02
CA ALA A 51 -6.07 -12.10 -7.29
C ALA A 51 -4.72 -12.04 -8.00
N HIS A 52 -3.64 -11.84 -7.26
CA HIS A 52 -2.30 -11.84 -7.82
C HIS A 52 -1.85 -13.23 -8.29
N ARG A 53 -2.21 -14.31 -7.57
CA ARG A 53 -1.86 -15.68 -7.95
C ARG A 53 -2.51 -16.11 -9.26
N PHE A 54 -3.76 -15.72 -9.49
CA PHE A 54 -4.47 -16.11 -10.71
C PHE A 54 -4.04 -15.34 -11.97
N ASN A 55 -3.40 -14.17 -11.82
CA ASN A 55 -3.09 -13.29 -12.95
C ASN A 55 -1.58 -12.96 -13.07
N LEU A 56 -0.74 -13.86 -12.53
CA LEU A 56 0.68 -13.64 -12.23
C LEU A 56 1.53 -13.31 -13.46
N SER A 57 1.36 -14.04 -14.58
CA SER A 57 2.24 -13.85 -15.75
C SER A 57 1.96 -12.54 -16.48
N HIS A 58 0.70 -12.09 -16.49
CA HIS A 58 0.29 -10.89 -17.20
C HIS A 58 0.73 -9.61 -16.47
N PHE A 59 0.69 -9.59 -15.14
CA PHE A 59 1.08 -8.41 -14.36
C PHE A 59 2.61 -8.23 -14.27
N GLN A 60 3.35 -9.32 -14.16
CA GLN A 60 4.80 -9.28 -14.13
C GLN A 60 5.39 -8.88 -15.49
N SER A 61 4.79 -9.34 -16.60
CA SER A 61 5.24 -8.92 -17.93
C SER A 61 5.03 -7.42 -18.15
N GLN A 62 3.85 -6.87 -17.82
CA GLN A 62 3.59 -5.44 -17.98
C GLN A 62 4.56 -4.54 -17.20
N THR A 63 4.90 -4.94 -15.97
CA THR A 63 5.84 -4.15 -15.15
C THR A 63 7.26 -4.21 -15.71
N ARG A 64 7.71 -5.39 -16.16
CA ARG A 64 9.02 -5.56 -16.81
C ARG A 64 9.09 -4.79 -18.12
N ASP A 65 8.06 -4.89 -18.95
CA ASP A 65 7.97 -4.21 -20.25
C ASP A 65 8.00 -2.69 -20.05
N MET A 66 7.33 -2.18 -19.01
CA MET A 66 7.39 -0.75 -18.64
C MET A 66 8.82 -0.30 -18.33
N VAL A 67 9.56 -1.06 -17.51
CA VAL A 67 10.93 -0.71 -17.13
C VAL A 67 11.88 -0.81 -18.33
N HIS A 68 11.76 -1.86 -19.12
CA HIS A 68 12.56 -2.03 -20.33
C HIS A 68 12.35 -0.89 -21.33
N LEU A 69 11.09 -0.49 -21.57
CA LEU A 69 10.75 0.62 -22.46
C LEU A 69 11.18 1.98 -21.92
N HIS A 70 11.07 2.18 -20.60
CA HIS A 70 11.64 3.35 -19.94
C HIS A 70 13.14 3.43 -20.19
N ASN A 71 13.88 2.34 -19.95
CA ASN A 71 15.31 2.28 -20.17
C ASN A 71 15.69 2.49 -21.64
N LEU A 72 14.93 1.93 -22.58
CA LEU A 72 15.14 2.12 -24.02
C LEU A 72 14.96 3.59 -24.42
N SER A 73 13.94 4.27 -23.87
CA SER A 73 13.71 5.70 -24.11
C SER A 73 14.89 6.55 -23.60
N ILE A 74 15.40 6.27 -22.41
CA ILE A 74 16.56 6.97 -21.85
C ILE A 74 17.83 6.72 -22.68
N LYS A 75 18.06 5.47 -23.13
CA LYS A 75 19.20 5.12 -24.00
C LYS A 75 19.13 5.86 -25.34
N ALA A 76 17.96 5.92 -25.97
CA ALA A 76 17.76 6.66 -27.22
C ALA A 76 17.98 8.18 -27.04
N LEU A 77 17.52 8.74 -25.91
CA LEU A 77 17.76 10.13 -25.55
C LEU A 77 19.26 10.45 -25.42
N ARG A 78 20.04 9.56 -24.77
CA ARG A 78 21.50 9.68 -24.65
C ARG A 78 22.22 9.67 -25.99
N GLN A 79 21.69 8.93 -26.97
CA GLN A 79 22.25 8.86 -28.33
C GLN A 79 21.82 10.01 -29.23
N GLY A 80 20.96 10.93 -28.73
CA GLY A 80 20.42 12.04 -29.52
C GLY A 80 19.37 11.61 -30.54
N ASP A 81 18.90 10.36 -30.49
CA ASP A 81 17.93 9.81 -31.42
C ASP A 81 16.50 10.15 -31.00
N LYS A 82 16.00 11.26 -31.55
CA LYS A 82 14.68 11.80 -31.23
C LYS A 82 13.53 10.92 -31.72
N GLU A 83 13.72 10.16 -32.79
CA GLU A 83 12.67 9.34 -33.37
C GLU A 83 12.44 8.10 -32.50
N ASN A 84 13.52 7.38 -32.19
CA ASN A 84 13.47 6.23 -31.29
C ASN A 84 13.08 6.63 -29.87
N TYR A 85 13.52 7.80 -29.39
CA TYR A 85 13.05 8.34 -28.11
C TYR A 85 11.53 8.51 -28.07
N LYS A 86 10.94 9.17 -29.07
CA LYS A 86 9.48 9.40 -29.10
C LYS A 86 8.70 8.10 -29.19
N ALA A 87 9.16 7.15 -30.00
CA ALA A 87 8.53 5.84 -30.13
C ALA A 87 8.57 5.06 -28.82
N ALA A 88 9.76 4.94 -28.21
CA ALA A 88 9.95 4.25 -26.94
C ALA A 88 9.18 4.92 -25.79
N ASN A 89 9.20 6.26 -25.71
CA ASN A 89 8.50 7.02 -24.69
C ASN A 89 6.96 6.90 -24.82
N LYS A 90 6.43 6.83 -26.04
CA LYS A 90 5.00 6.60 -26.25
C LYS A 90 4.59 5.22 -25.74
N LEU A 91 5.38 4.19 -26.05
CA LEU A 91 5.11 2.82 -25.60
C LEU A 91 5.29 2.67 -24.09
N ALA A 92 6.31 3.32 -23.51
CA ALA A 92 6.53 3.37 -22.07
C ALA A 92 5.33 3.98 -21.32
N ASN A 93 4.76 5.07 -21.83
CA ASN A 93 3.57 5.71 -21.24
C ASN A 93 2.32 4.81 -21.29
N ASP A 94 2.08 4.10 -22.40
CA ASP A 94 0.95 3.17 -22.51
C ASP A 94 1.08 2.01 -21.50
N THR A 95 2.27 1.41 -21.42
CA THR A 95 2.55 0.33 -20.48
C THR A 95 2.52 0.81 -19.02
N PHE A 96 3.00 2.03 -18.75
CA PHE A 96 2.85 2.67 -17.45
C PHE A 96 1.39 2.77 -17.04
N GLY A 97 0.51 3.27 -17.91
CA GLY A 97 -0.93 3.37 -17.65
C GLY A 97 -1.54 2.03 -17.25
N LYS A 98 -1.26 0.96 -18.03
CA LYS A 98 -1.73 -0.41 -17.73
C LYS A 98 -1.23 -0.91 -16.37
N SER A 99 0.04 -0.69 -16.06
CA SER A 99 0.63 -1.09 -14.78
C SER A 99 0.05 -0.31 -13.59
N PHE A 100 -0.24 0.99 -13.78
CA PHE A 100 -0.86 1.84 -12.76
C PHE A 100 -2.28 1.38 -12.44
N PHE A 101 -3.12 1.16 -13.46
CA PHE A 101 -4.48 0.68 -13.27
C PHE A 101 -4.51 -0.72 -12.66
N THR A 102 -3.57 -1.60 -13.03
CA THR A 102 -3.40 -2.91 -12.38
C THR A 102 -3.14 -2.76 -10.88
N ARG A 103 -2.22 -1.89 -10.48
CA ARG A 103 -1.92 -1.63 -9.06
C ARG A 103 -3.13 -1.04 -8.34
N ALA A 104 -3.85 -0.12 -8.98
CA ALA A 104 -5.08 0.46 -8.43
C ALA A 104 -6.17 -0.60 -8.25
N ALA A 105 -6.32 -1.53 -9.20
CA ALA A 105 -7.27 -2.63 -9.10
C ALA A 105 -6.92 -3.57 -7.94
N LEU A 106 -5.65 -3.97 -7.79
CA LEU A 106 -5.19 -4.78 -6.67
C LEU A 106 -5.42 -4.08 -5.32
N PHE A 107 -5.19 -2.77 -5.26
CA PHE A 107 -5.49 -1.97 -4.07
C PHE A 107 -6.99 -1.99 -3.74
N THR A 108 -7.87 -1.83 -4.72
CA THR A 108 -9.32 -1.91 -4.54
C THR A 108 -9.75 -3.30 -4.07
N VAL A 109 -9.17 -4.37 -4.63
CA VAL A 109 -9.37 -5.74 -4.15
C VAL A 109 -8.92 -5.90 -2.69
N SER A 110 -7.88 -5.21 -2.23
CA SER A 110 -7.52 -5.30 -0.81
C SER A 110 -8.52 -4.59 0.14
N ILE A 111 -9.41 -3.74 -0.39
CA ILE A 111 -10.34 -2.90 0.40
C ILE A 111 -11.79 -3.37 0.30
N TRP A 112 -12.14 -4.27 -0.63
CA TRP A 112 -13.53 -4.70 -0.83
C TRP A 112 -14.27 -5.20 0.42
N PRO A 113 -13.65 -5.80 1.47
CA PRO A 113 -14.38 -6.22 2.67
C PRO A 113 -14.79 -5.04 3.58
N LEU A 114 -14.17 -3.86 3.42
CA LEU A 114 -14.41 -2.69 4.28
C LEU A 114 -15.86 -2.17 4.19
N PRO A 115 -16.44 -1.97 3.00
CA PRO A 115 -17.85 -1.60 2.87
C PRO A 115 -18.83 -2.56 3.58
N PHE A 116 -18.55 -3.87 3.55
CA PHE A 116 -19.40 -4.86 4.23
C PHE A 116 -19.31 -4.74 5.75
N ALA A 117 -18.11 -4.56 6.29
CA ALA A 117 -17.92 -4.31 7.71
C ALA A 117 -18.58 -3.00 8.17
N MET A 118 -18.51 -1.95 7.34
CA MET A 118 -19.21 -0.69 7.58
C MET A 118 -20.73 -0.86 7.57
N GLY A 119 -21.27 -1.62 6.62
CA GLY A 119 -22.70 -1.93 6.56
C GLY A 119 -23.17 -2.69 7.80
N TRP A 120 -22.42 -3.71 8.22
CA TRP A 120 -22.71 -4.45 9.45
C TRP A 120 -22.65 -3.57 10.70
N LEU A 121 -21.66 -2.68 10.81
CA LEU A 121 -21.60 -1.70 11.91
C LEU A 121 -22.78 -0.73 11.89
N ALA A 122 -23.24 -0.32 10.70
CA ALA A 122 -24.41 0.54 10.56
C ALA A 122 -25.66 -0.13 11.16
N GLU A 123 -25.91 -1.40 10.87
CA GLU A 123 -27.05 -2.14 11.41
C GLU A 123 -27.07 -2.21 12.96
N ARG A 124 -25.92 -2.02 13.62
CA ARG A 124 -25.76 -2.18 15.07
C ARG A 124 -25.58 -0.88 15.85
N PHE A 125 -24.86 0.07 15.27
CA PHE A 125 -24.41 1.27 15.97
C PHE A 125 -24.84 2.56 15.27
N GLN A 126 -25.69 2.48 14.25
CA GLN A 126 -26.28 3.67 13.65
C GLN A 126 -27.16 4.40 14.68
N GLY A 127 -26.92 5.69 14.85
CA GLY A 127 -27.60 6.52 15.85
C GLY A 127 -27.09 6.33 17.28
N VAL A 128 -26.06 5.50 17.50
CA VAL A 128 -25.41 5.38 18.81
C VAL A 128 -24.29 6.39 18.92
N ASP A 129 -24.37 7.24 19.94
CA ASP A 129 -23.36 8.23 20.27
C ASP A 129 -22.20 7.58 21.04
N ILE A 130 -21.03 7.51 20.41
CA ILE A 130 -19.83 6.92 21.02
C ILE A 130 -19.00 8.04 21.68
N PRO A 131 -18.76 7.98 23.00
CA PRO A 131 -17.96 8.98 23.69
C PRO A 131 -16.48 8.81 23.32
N LEU A 132 -15.82 9.91 22.93
CA LEU A 132 -14.39 9.89 22.70
C LEU A 132 -13.63 9.93 24.04
N PRO A 133 -12.66 9.03 24.30
CA PRO A 133 -11.96 8.97 25.58
C PRO A 133 -11.08 10.21 25.86
N LEU A 134 -10.78 11.02 24.85
CA LEU A 134 -9.88 12.19 24.93
C LEU A 134 -10.57 13.52 24.63
N LEU A 135 -11.81 13.48 24.14
CA LEU A 135 -12.58 14.66 23.76
C LEU A 135 -13.96 14.49 24.41
N GLU A 136 -14.44 15.49 25.13
CA GLU A 136 -15.80 15.50 25.71
C GLU A 136 -16.89 15.68 24.63
N LYS A 137 -16.76 14.93 23.53
CA LYS A 137 -17.62 14.93 22.37
C LYS A 137 -17.98 13.50 22.03
N THR A 138 -19.21 13.32 21.58
CA THR A 138 -19.68 12.06 21.02
C THR A 138 -19.54 12.08 19.51
N VAL A 139 -19.29 10.91 18.92
CA VAL A 139 -19.21 10.73 17.47
C VAL A 139 -19.90 9.44 17.05
N GLY A 140 -20.25 9.35 15.77
CA GLY A 140 -20.75 8.11 15.18
C GLY A 140 -19.66 7.04 15.05
N TYR A 141 -20.09 5.79 14.90
CA TYR A 141 -19.21 4.62 14.77
C TYR A 141 -18.17 4.76 13.65
N ASN A 142 -18.53 5.42 12.54
CA ASN A 142 -17.68 5.64 11.37
C ASN A 142 -16.44 6.49 11.68
N ALA A 143 -16.59 7.52 12.53
CA ALA A 143 -15.50 8.38 12.95
C ALA A 143 -14.47 7.67 13.83
N VAL A 144 -14.85 6.56 14.47
CA VAL A 144 -13.94 5.70 15.24
C VAL A 144 -13.37 4.58 14.36
N PHE A 145 -14.22 3.86 13.65
CA PHE A 145 -13.82 2.66 12.92
C PHE A 145 -12.86 2.96 11.76
N LEU A 146 -13.07 4.05 10.99
CA LEU A 146 -12.21 4.37 9.86
C LEU A 146 -10.76 4.68 10.29
N PRO A 147 -10.48 5.54 11.28
CA PRO A 147 -9.14 5.71 11.80
C PRO A 147 -8.53 4.42 12.35
N VAL A 148 -9.31 3.63 13.11
CA VAL A 148 -8.84 2.34 13.65
C VAL A 148 -8.46 1.38 12.51
N TYR A 149 -9.25 1.31 11.46
CA TYR A 149 -8.96 0.53 10.26
C TYR A 149 -7.67 0.98 9.58
N ILE A 150 -7.50 2.29 9.35
CA ILE A 150 -6.30 2.85 8.72
C ILE A 150 -5.06 2.52 9.56
N LEU A 151 -5.11 2.74 10.87
CA LEU A 151 -4.02 2.42 11.79
C LEU A 151 -3.70 0.93 11.78
N THR A 152 -4.72 0.08 11.81
CA THR A 152 -4.57 -1.38 11.74
C THR A 152 -3.92 -1.81 10.44
N ARG A 153 -4.32 -1.22 9.31
CA ARG A 153 -3.75 -1.52 7.99
C ARG A 153 -2.28 -1.10 7.88
N ILE A 154 -1.92 0.06 8.44
CA ILE A 154 -0.52 0.52 8.51
C ILE A 154 0.30 -0.38 9.43
N ALA A 155 -0.24 -0.78 10.58
CA ALA A 155 0.44 -1.70 11.49
C ALA A 155 0.64 -3.06 10.82
N TYR A 156 -0.40 -3.59 10.16
CA TYR A 156 -0.35 -4.84 9.41
C TYR A 156 0.73 -4.81 8.33
N SER A 157 0.81 -3.76 7.50
CA SER A 157 1.82 -3.67 6.44
C SER A 157 3.26 -3.65 6.96
N ARG A 158 3.49 -3.17 8.19
CA ARG A 158 4.81 -3.22 8.84
C ARG A 158 5.12 -4.55 9.52
N ILE A 159 4.11 -5.27 9.99
CA ILE A 159 4.26 -6.55 10.69
C ILE A 159 4.36 -7.71 9.68
N LYS A 160 3.57 -7.66 8.60
CA LYS A 160 3.51 -8.65 7.51
C LYS A 160 4.89 -9.14 7.03
N PRO A 161 5.87 -8.27 6.69
CA PRO A 161 7.17 -8.72 6.20
C PRO A 161 8.00 -9.48 7.24
N LYS A 162 7.72 -9.31 8.54
CA LYS A 162 8.42 -9.99 9.63
C LYS A 162 7.86 -11.39 9.91
N ILE A 163 6.60 -11.65 9.55
CA ILE A 163 5.93 -12.93 9.82
C ILE A 163 6.04 -13.82 8.58
N GLY A 164 6.79 -14.92 8.68
CA GLY A 164 7.11 -15.79 7.55
C GLY A 164 5.91 -16.34 6.78
N PHE A 165 4.80 -16.65 7.45
CA PHE A 165 3.55 -17.08 6.79
C PHE A 165 2.91 -15.93 5.98
N LEU A 166 2.78 -14.75 6.57
CA LEU A 166 2.20 -13.58 5.90
C LEU A 166 3.09 -13.06 4.77
N ARG A 167 4.41 -13.24 4.89
CA ARG A 167 5.38 -12.97 3.81
C ARG A 167 5.10 -13.80 2.57
N ARG A 168 4.70 -15.07 2.71
CA ARG A 168 4.37 -15.97 1.59
C ARG A 168 3.08 -15.56 0.87
N LEU A 169 2.20 -14.82 1.55
CA LEU A 169 0.99 -14.27 0.97
C LEU A 169 1.27 -12.98 0.20
N ASP A 170 2.41 -12.32 0.41
CA ASP A 170 2.75 -11.11 -0.33
C ASP A 170 3.44 -11.44 -1.65
N PRO A 171 2.80 -11.14 -2.78
CA PRO A 171 3.44 -11.35 -4.06
C PRO A 171 4.59 -10.39 -4.34
N ALA A 172 4.60 -9.22 -3.67
CA ALA A 172 5.65 -8.22 -3.83
C ALA A 172 6.92 -8.57 -3.04
N LEU A 173 6.87 -9.57 -2.13
CA LEU A 173 8.02 -10.06 -1.35
C LEU A 173 8.67 -11.31 -1.96
N GLY A 174 8.21 -11.77 -3.13
CA GLY A 174 8.88 -12.80 -3.91
C GLY A 174 10.20 -12.26 -4.49
N PRO A 175 11.19 -13.13 -4.79
CA PRO A 175 12.40 -12.69 -5.46
C PRO A 175 12.03 -12.07 -6.82
N PRO A 176 12.58 -10.89 -7.16
CA PRO A 176 12.39 -10.35 -8.49
C PRO A 176 12.94 -11.36 -9.52
N PRO A 177 12.29 -11.49 -10.69
CA PRO A 177 12.84 -12.25 -11.81
C PRO A 177 14.29 -11.84 -12.09
N GLU A 178 15.17 -12.82 -12.31
CA GLU A 178 16.61 -12.62 -12.53
C GLU A 178 16.91 -11.73 -13.77
N ASP A 179 15.93 -11.57 -14.66
CA ASP A 179 15.97 -10.78 -15.89
C ASP A 179 15.37 -9.36 -15.77
N GLN A 180 14.92 -8.93 -14.58
CA GLN A 180 14.36 -7.57 -14.44
C GLN A 180 15.46 -6.50 -14.49
N GLU A 181 15.41 -5.67 -15.53
CA GLU A 181 16.21 -4.45 -15.60
C GLU A 181 15.83 -3.49 -14.46
N GLU A 182 16.81 -2.80 -13.87
CA GLU A 182 16.54 -1.69 -12.96
C GLU A 182 16.19 -0.42 -13.78
N PRO A 183 15.18 0.37 -13.36
CA PRO A 183 14.82 1.58 -14.06
C PRO A 183 15.91 2.64 -13.90
N ILE A 184 16.43 3.17 -15.01
CA ILE A 184 17.43 4.24 -15.00
C ILE A 184 16.81 5.49 -14.35
N PRO A 185 17.36 5.98 -13.22
CA PRO A 185 16.89 7.19 -12.57
C PRO A 185 17.09 8.42 -13.46
N TRP A 186 16.11 9.31 -13.47
CA TRP A 186 16.27 10.62 -14.13
C TRP A 186 17.43 11.45 -13.56
N LEU A 187 17.76 11.25 -12.28
CA LEU A 187 18.90 11.90 -11.64
C LEU A 187 20.22 11.56 -12.32
N ASP A 188 20.40 10.32 -12.76
CA ASP A 188 21.64 9.91 -13.42
C ASP A 188 21.76 10.59 -14.78
N VAL A 189 20.65 10.64 -15.52
CA VAL A 189 20.57 11.36 -16.81
C VAL A 189 20.84 12.86 -16.63
N ILE A 190 20.28 13.48 -15.58
CA ILE A 190 20.49 14.89 -15.26
C ILE A 190 21.94 15.16 -14.86
N ASN A 191 22.53 14.31 -14.03
CA ASN A 191 23.92 14.45 -13.56
C ASN A 191 24.93 14.25 -14.70
N GLU A 192 24.62 13.37 -15.66
CA GLU A 192 25.40 13.20 -16.89
C GLU A 192 25.31 14.44 -17.80
N ALA A 193 24.10 14.97 -18.01
CA ALA A 193 23.88 16.13 -18.87
C ALA A 193 24.36 17.46 -18.24
N MET A 194 24.29 17.57 -16.92
CA MET A 194 24.65 18.75 -16.14
C MET A 194 25.48 18.34 -14.92
N PRO A 195 26.80 18.11 -15.09
CA PRO A 195 27.64 17.71 -13.98
C PRO A 195 27.64 18.79 -12.88
N PRO A 196 27.55 18.40 -11.60
CA PRO A 196 27.50 19.36 -10.50
C PRO A 196 28.76 20.23 -10.52
N LYS A 197 28.58 21.57 -10.41
CA LYS A 197 29.71 22.50 -10.29
C LYS A 197 30.60 22.06 -9.12
N LYS A 198 31.86 21.69 -9.40
CA LYS A 198 32.86 21.40 -8.37
C LYS A 198 32.88 22.57 -7.38
N LYS A 199 32.44 22.34 -6.13
CA LYS A 199 32.65 23.31 -5.05
C LYS A 199 34.16 23.51 -4.93
N GLY A 200 34.62 24.71 -5.23
CA GLY A 200 36.01 25.11 -5.08
C GLY A 200 36.50 24.71 -3.69
N ARG A 201 37.59 23.93 -3.67
CA ARG A 201 38.30 23.52 -2.46
C ARG A 201 38.58 24.79 -1.65
N LYS A 202 37.90 24.97 -0.50
CA LYS A 202 38.24 26.04 0.45
C LYS A 202 39.72 25.84 0.79
N LYS A 203 40.54 26.81 0.39
CA LYS A 203 41.95 26.90 0.76
C LYS A 203 41.96 26.94 2.29
N THR A 204 42.33 25.83 2.92
CA THR A 204 42.68 25.81 4.34
C THR A 204 43.83 26.80 4.49
N ALA A 205 43.55 27.91 5.17
CA ALA A 205 44.59 28.84 5.58
C ALA A 205 45.53 28.06 6.50
N ASP A 206 46.75 27.93 6.01
CA ASP A 206 47.92 27.46 6.73
C ASP A 206 48.10 28.38 7.95
N VAL A 207 47.90 27.84 9.16
CA VAL A 207 48.35 28.48 10.38
C VAL A 207 49.61 27.72 10.79
N SER A 208 50.74 28.21 10.29
CA SER A 208 52.06 27.86 10.80
C SER A 208 52.24 28.50 12.20
N PRO A 209 52.86 27.81 13.16
CA PRO A 209 52.99 28.28 14.53
C PRO A 209 54.24 29.15 14.68
N ASP A 210 54.07 30.45 14.88
CA ASP A 210 55.19 31.34 15.25
C ASP A 210 55.07 31.81 16.70
N ALA A 211 56.02 31.30 17.47
CA ALA A 211 56.77 31.88 18.58
C ALA A 211 56.31 33.21 19.21
N GLY A 212 56.20 33.19 20.55
CA GLY A 212 56.10 34.34 21.43
C GLY A 212 55.84 33.92 22.86
#